data_AF-A0A849K6G8-F1
#
_entry.id   AF-A0A849K6G8-F1
#
_cell.length_a   1.000
_cell.length_b   1.000
_cell.length_c   1.000
_cell.angle_alpha   90.00
_cell.angle_beta   90.00
_cell.angle_gamma   90.00
#
_symmetry.space_group_name_H-M   'P 1'
#
loop_
_entity.id
_entity.type
_entity.pdbx_description
1 polymer ?
#
loop_
_entity_poly.entity_id
_entity_poly.type
_entity_poly.pdbx_seq_one_letter_code
_entity_poly.pdbx_strand_id
1 'polypeptide(L)'
;MARATLFEEHASVLPHWVAQGLRDATIVCLDAHLDLQFIAPERIARLRACASAGELAQLESAHPLSPLRDACYGIEDFLYAAVQLGCCGGWCGSRRRTCWPAWTWRCTRCARWRASPGARSTPSAAPPAAGSKAA
;
A
#
# COMPACT_ATOMS: atom_id res chain seq x y z
N MET A 1 -17.79 -13.37 -13.20
CA MET A 1 -17.73 -14.26 -12.01
C MET A 1 -16.54 -13.83 -11.17
N ALA A 2 -16.67 -13.81 -9.85
CA ALA A 2 -15.53 -13.56 -8.98
C ALA A 2 -14.56 -14.76 -9.03
N ARG A 3 -13.25 -14.50 -9.03
CA ARG A 3 -12.20 -15.52 -9.00
C ARG A 3 -11.45 -15.42 -7.68
N ALA A 4 -11.25 -16.55 -7.01
CA ALA A 4 -10.44 -16.66 -5.82
C ALA A 4 -9.25 -17.60 -6.10
N THR A 5 -8.08 -17.24 -5.59
CA THR A 5 -6.90 -18.11 -5.56
C THR A 5 -6.67 -18.49 -4.10
N LEU A 6 -6.48 -19.77 -3.84
CA LEU A 6 -6.30 -20.31 -2.50
C LEU A 6 -4.82 -20.64 -2.27
N PHE A 7 -4.32 -20.26 -1.10
CA PHE A 7 -2.99 -20.57 -0.61
C PHE A 7 -3.13 -21.11 0.81
N GLU A 8 -2.23 -22.02 1.18
CA GLU A 8 -2.15 -22.52 2.56
C GLU A 8 -1.53 -21.47 3.49
N GLU A 9 -0.47 -20.80 3.02
CA GLU A 9 0.27 -19.79 3.77
C GLU A 9 0.05 -18.37 3.23
N HIS A 10 0.03 -17.38 4.12
CA HIS A 10 -0.20 -15.97 3.74
C HIS A 10 0.97 -15.41 2.90
N ALA A 11 2.21 -15.75 3.25
CA ALA A 11 3.39 -15.23 2.56
C ALA A 11 3.44 -15.62 1.06
N SER A 12 2.84 -16.76 0.70
CA SER A 12 2.81 -17.28 -0.67
C SER A 12 2.02 -16.40 -1.65
N VAL A 13 1.23 -15.43 -1.16
CA VAL A 13 0.54 -14.45 -2.02
C VAL A 13 1.51 -13.49 -2.69
N LEU A 14 2.69 -13.24 -2.11
CA LEU A 14 3.63 -12.26 -2.63
C LEU A 14 4.25 -12.70 -3.97
N PRO A 15 4.83 -13.92 -4.11
CA PRO A 15 5.22 -14.46 -5.41
C PRO A 15 4.08 -14.45 -6.43
N HIS A 16 2.86 -14.75 -5.99
CA HIS A 16 1.69 -14.71 -6.87
C HIS A 16 1.42 -13.30 -7.40
N TRP A 17 1.41 -12.27 -6.55
CA TRP A 17 1.23 -10.89 -6.96
C TRP A 17 2.34 -10.42 -7.92
N VAL A 18 3.58 -10.80 -7.66
CA VAL A 18 4.71 -10.51 -8.55
C VAL A 18 4.53 -11.18 -9.91
N ALA A 19 4.12 -12.46 -9.94
CA ALA A 19 3.84 -13.19 -11.17
C ALA A 19 2.69 -12.56 -11.99
N GLN A 20 1.70 -11.96 -11.33
CA GLN A 20 0.62 -11.22 -12.00
C GLN A 20 1.03 -9.80 -12.45
N GLY A 21 2.29 -9.38 -12.19
CA GLY A 21 2.74 -8.03 -12.50
C GLY A 21 2.06 -6.94 -11.68
N LEU A 22 1.52 -7.30 -10.50
CA LEU A 22 0.78 -6.37 -9.66
C LEU A 22 1.70 -5.27 -9.13
N ARG A 23 1.27 -4.01 -9.30
CA ARG A 23 2.02 -2.80 -8.93
C ARG A 23 1.07 -1.75 -8.37
N ASP A 24 1.54 -1.01 -7.35
CA ASP A 24 0.82 0.11 -6.73
C ASP A 24 -0.64 -0.17 -6.34
N ALA A 25 -0.96 -1.42 -5.99
CA ALA A 25 -2.32 -1.83 -5.67
C ALA A 25 -2.72 -1.41 -4.26
N THR A 26 -4.03 -1.33 -4.02
CA THR A 26 -4.60 -1.25 -2.67
C THR A 26 -4.88 -2.66 -2.17
N ILE A 27 -4.32 -3.02 -1.02
CA ILE A 27 -4.54 -4.32 -0.39
C ILE A 27 -5.56 -4.18 0.73
N VAL A 28 -6.54 -5.09 0.75
CA VAL A 28 -7.46 -5.29 1.87
C VAL A 28 -7.08 -6.62 2.51
N CYS A 29 -6.46 -6.56 3.69
CA CYS A 29 -6.09 -7.71 4.49
C CYS A 29 -7.09 -7.86 5.63
N LEU A 30 -7.67 -9.05 5.78
CA LEU A 30 -8.57 -9.41 6.87
C LEU A 30 -7.88 -10.47 7.70
N ASP A 31 -7.15 -10.03 8.72
CA ASP A 31 -6.30 -10.88 9.54
C ASP A 31 -6.28 -10.34 10.99
N ALA A 32 -6.01 -11.21 11.95
CA ALA A 32 -5.69 -10.84 13.32
C ALA A 32 -4.30 -10.20 13.43
N HIS A 33 -3.39 -10.50 12.49
CA HIS A 33 -2.02 -10.00 12.46
C HIS A 33 -1.81 -8.96 11.36
N LEU A 34 -0.74 -8.17 11.51
CA LEU A 34 -0.45 -7.07 10.59
C LEU A 34 0.56 -7.44 9.51
N ASP A 35 1.39 -8.46 9.74
CA ASP A 35 2.37 -9.02 8.80
C ASP A 35 3.32 -7.99 8.16
N LEU A 36 3.60 -6.92 8.92
CA LEU A 36 4.45 -5.78 8.55
C LEU A 36 5.75 -5.73 9.38
N GLN A 37 6.24 -6.86 9.89
CA GLN A 37 7.51 -6.84 10.61
C GLN A 37 8.66 -6.34 9.72
N PHE A 38 9.62 -5.66 10.35
CA PHE A 38 10.71 -5.03 9.62
C PHE A 38 11.66 -6.08 9.02
N ILE A 39 11.96 -5.93 7.73
CA ILE A 39 12.98 -6.70 7.03
C ILE A 39 14.24 -5.88 6.87
N ALA A 40 15.37 -6.45 7.28
CA ALA A 40 16.69 -5.83 7.15
C ALA A 40 17.01 -5.42 5.69
N PRO A 41 17.71 -4.29 5.45
CA PRO A 41 17.97 -3.77 4.12
C PRO A 41 18.66 -4.77 3.18
N GLU A 42 19.53 -5.62 3.70
CA GLU A 42 20.28 -6.63 2.93
C GLU A 42 19.35 -7.72 2.38
N ARG A 43 18.35 -8.13 3.17
CA ARG A 43 17.29 -9.06 2.72
C ARG A 43 16.39 -8.39 1.67
N ILE A 44 16.04 -7.12 1.85
CA ILE A 44 15.29 -6.35 0.84
C ILE A 44 16.07 -6.23 -0.47
N ALA A 45 17.38 -5.99 -0.41
CA ALA A 45 18.22 -5.91 -1.60
C ALA A 45 18.22 -7.24 -2.36
N ARG A 46 18.30 -8.38 -1.65
CA ARG A 46 18.17 -9.72 -2.25
C ARG A 46 16.82 -9.92 -2.91
N LEU A 47 15.72 -9.52 -2.26
CA LEU A 47 14.38 -9.61 -2.83
C LEU A 47 14.22 -8.78 -4.12
N ARG A 48 14.80 -7.58 -4.15
CA ARG A 48 14.79 -6.72 -5.34
C ARG A 48 15.64 -7.26 -6.49
N ALA A 49 16.63 -8.09 -6.18
CA ALA A 49 17.51 -8.71 -7.18
C ALA A 49 16.86 -9.93 -7.87
N CYS A 50 15.75 -10.46 -7.35
CA CYS A 50 15.00 -11.53 -8.00
C CYS A 50 14.46 -11.08 -9.37
N ALA A 51 14.76 -11.84 -10.41
CA ALA A 51 14.29 -11.63 -11.77
C ALA A 51 12.92 -12.29 -12.03
N SER A 52 12.49 -13.21 -11.15
CA SER A 52 11.25 -13.95 -11.33
C SER A 52 10.50 -14.20 -10.02
N ALA A 53 9.20 -14.49 -10.13
CA ALA A 53 8.39 -14.92 -9.01
C ALA A 53 8.86 -16.27 -8.41
N GLY A 54 9.47 -17.13 -9.24
CA GLY A 54 10.03 -18.40 -8.76
C GLY A 54 11.25 -18.19 -7.86
N GLU A 55 12.16 -17.28 -8.23
CA GLU A 55 13.28 -16.90 -7.37
C GLU A 55 12.80 -16.25 -6.08
N LEU A 56 11.73 -15.44 -6.15
CA LEU A 56 11.14 -14.82 -4.97
C LEU A 56 10.53 -15.86 -4.02
N ALA A 57 9.86 -16.89 -4.55
CA ALA A 57 9.29 -17.97 -3.75
C ALA A 57 10.38 -18.78 -3.01
N GLN A 58 11.57 -18.94 -3.61
CA GLN A 58 12.69 -19.62 -2.94
C GLN A 58 13.26 -18.84 -1.75
N LEU A 59 12.95 -17.55 -1.62
CA LEU A 59 13.35 -16.71 -0.49
C LEU A 59 12.27 -16.61 0.59
N GLU A 60 11.13 -17.29 0.42
CA GLU A 60 10.09 -17.42 1.44
C GLU A 60 10.57 -18.39 2.55
N SER A 61 10.31 -18.04 3.81
CA SER A 61 10.61 -18.91 4.93
C SER A 61 9.64 -20.09 4.94
N ALA A 62 10.16 -21.30 4.85
CA ALA A 62 9.35 -22.51 4.96
C ALA A 62 8.77 -22.74 6.38
N HIS A 63 9.35 -22.12 7.41
CA HIS A 63 8.88 -22.25 8.78
C HIS A 63 9.19 -20.98 9.60
N PRO A 64 8.22 -20.44 10.37
CA PRO A 64 8.44 -19.22 11.18
C PRO A 64 9.59 -19.31 12.18
N LEU A 65 9.89 -20.53 12.64
CA LEU A 65 10.99 -20.83 13.57
C LEU A 65 12.23 -21.41 12.88
N SER A 66 12.36 -21.27 11.55
CA SER A 66 13.52 -21.81 10.84
C SER A 66 14.81 -21.19 11.40
N PRO A 67 15.79 -22.01 11.83
CA PRO A 67 17.09 -21.51 12.27
C PRO A 67 17.95 -21.05 11.08
N LEU A 68 17.56 -21.43 9.86
CA LEU A 68 18.23 -21.04 8.63
C LEU A 68 17.84 -19.60 8.29
N ARG A 69 18.86 -18.74 8.17
CA ARG A 69 18.74 -17.29 7.90
C ARG A 69 18.80 -16.97 6.40
N ASP A 70 18.63 -17.97 5.55
CA ASP A 70 18.67 -17.86 4.09
C ASP A 70 17.40 -17.21 3.51
N ALA A 71 16.26 -17.42 4.16
CA ALA A 71 14.99 -16.78 3.84
C ALA A 71 15.02 -15.26 4.03
N CYS A 72 14.35 -14.54 3.13
CA CYS A 72 14.29 -13.07 3.13
C CYS A 72 12.95 -12.50 3.62
N TYR A 73 11.89 -13.31 3.67
CA TYR A 73 10.58 -12.95 4.22
C TYR A 73 9.82 -14.21 4.67
N GLY A 74 8.74 -14.03 5.42
CA GLY A 74 7.87 -15.08 5.94
C GLY A 74 6.46 -14.54 6.22
N ILE A 75 5.67 -15.30 6.97
CA ILE A 75 4.29 -14.94 7.31
C ILE A 75 4.23 -13.60 8.05
N GLU A 76 5.24 -13.28 8.85
CA GLU A 76 5.29 -12.12 9.72
C GLU A 76 5.64 -10.79 9.02
N ASP A 77 6.21 -10.84 7.82
CA ASP A 77 6.80 -9.67 7.16
C ASP A 77 6.51 -9.56 5.65
N PHE A 78 5.70 -10.45 5.06
CA PHE A 78 5.45 -10.46 3.62
C PHE A 78 4.81 -9.16 3.11
N LEU A 79 3.96 -8.47 3.90
CA LEU A 79 3.40 -7.18 3.48
C LEU A 79 4.49 -6.09 3.47
N TYR A 80 5.48 -6.18 4.36
CA TYR A 80 6.61 -5.27 4.34
C TYR A 80 7.42 -5.47 3.06
N ALA A 81 7.71 -6.73 2.69
CA ALA A 81 8.35 -7.07 1.42
C ALA A 81 7.52 -6.56 0.21
N ALA A 82 6.19 -6.77 0.23
CA ALA A 82 5.30 -6.35 -0.85
C ALA A 82 5.34 -4.83 -1.10
N VAL A 83 5.41 -4.03 -0.03
CA VAL A 83 5.59 -2.57 -0.13
C VAL A 83 6.97 -2.23 -0.70
N GLN A 84 8.04 -2.89 -0.25
CA GLN A 84 9.40 -2.62 -0.72
C GLN A 84 9.64 -3.02 -2.19
N LEU A 85 8.86 -3.97 -2.71
CA LEU A 85 8.84 -4.42 -4.10
C LEU A 85 7.85 -3.65 -4.98
N GLY A 86 7.08 -2.71 -4.40
CA GLY A 86 6.14 -1.87 -5.14
C GLY A 86 4.86 -2.60 -5.58
N CYS A 87 4.56 -3.77 -5.02
CA CYS A 87 3.27 -4.44 -5.24
C CYS A 87 2.13 -3.62 -4.64
N CYS A 88 2.36 -3.01 -3.48
CA CYS A 88 1.37 -2.19 -2.78
C CYS A 88 1.73 -0.72 -2.93
N GLY A 89 0.75 0.12 -3.27
CA GLY A 89 0.93 1.56 -3.25
C GLY A 89 1.25 2.03 -1.83
N GLY A 90 2.12 3.03 -1.70
CA GLY A 90 2.64 3.51 -0.41
C GLY A 90 1.58 3.53 0.69
N TRP A 91 1.81 2.70 1.72
CA TRP A 91 0.88 2.47 2.81
C TRP A 91 0.66 3.78 3.58
N CYS A 92 -0.52 4.37 3.43
CA CYS A 92 -0.98 5.48 4.27
C CYS A 92 -1.75 4.88 5.45
N GLY A 93 -1.02 4.53 6.51
CA GLY A 93 -1.59 4.05 7.76
C GLY A 93 -2.50 5.11 8.38
N SER A 94 -3.77 5.13 8.00
CA SER A 94 -4.74 6.07 8.54
C SER A 94 -5.31 5.55 9.87
N ARG A 95 -4.55 5.74 10.95
CA ARG A 95 -5.14 6.15 12.23
C ARG A 95 -4.48 7.45 12.67
N ARG A 96 -5.35 8.39 13.05
CA ARG A 96 -5.09 9.80 13.31
C ARG A 96 -3.80 10.02 14.13
N ARG A 97 -2.99 10.97 13.64
CA ARG A 97 -1.93 11.74 14.34
C ARG A 97 -0.78 10.92 14.91
N THR A 98 0.18 10.57 14.07
CA THR A 98 1.48 11.26 13.94
C THR A 98 2.27 10.51 12.89
N CYS A 99 2.73 11.26 11.88
CA CYS A 99 3.74 10.81 10.95
C CYS A 99 4.95 10.36 11.79
N TRP A 100 5.32 9.09 11.72
CA TRP A 100 6.58 8.62 12.29
C TRP A 100 7.73 9.40 11.60
N PRO A 101 8.58 10.12 12.35
CA PRO A 101 9.62 10.93 11.74
C PRO A 101 10.85 10.05 11.54
N ALA A 102 11.04 9.49 10.35
CA ALA A 102 12.38 9.12 9.86
C ALA A 102 12.43 8.76 8.36
N TRP A 103 11.31 8.40 7.72
CA TRP A 103 11.32 8.03 6.29
C TRP A 103 10.26 8.81 5.54
N THR A 104 10.63 9.97 5.01
CA THR A 104 9.75 10.76 4.15
C THR A 104 9.62 10.10 2.78
N TRP A 105 8.79 9.07 2.68
CA TRP A 105 8.12 8.76 1.42
C TRP A 105 7.13 9.89 1.13
N ARG A 106 7.49 10.78 0.21
CA ARG A 106 6.60 11.83 -0.28
C ARG A 106 5.47 11.18 -1.07
N CYS A 107 4.39 10.80 -0.38
CA CYS A 107 3.17 10.31 -1.01
C CYS A 107 2.48 11.47 -1.76
N THR A 108 2.78 11.64 -3.05
CA THR A 108 2.13 12.63 -3.92
C THR A 108 0.63 12.35 -4.11
N ARG A 109 0.17 11.13 -3.84
CA ARG A 109 -1.26 10.75 -3.94
C ARG A 109 -2.14 11.31 -2.82
N CYS A 110 -1.62 11.55 -1.62
CA CYS A 110 -2.40 12.09 -0.51
C CYS A 110 -2.83 13.55 -0.72
N ALA A 111 -2.11 14.32 -1.54
CA ALA A 111 -2.46 15.71 -1.84
C ALA A 111 -3.70 15.83 -2.76
N ARG A 112 -4.03 14.79 -3.54
CA ARG A 112 -5.10 14.86 -4.55
C ARG A 112 -6.49 14.49 -4.02
N TRP A 113 -6.59 13.87 -2.84
CA TRP A 113 -7.88 13.44 -2.27
C TRP A 113 -8.63 14.56 -1.52
N ARG A 114 -8.11 15.80 -1.55
CA ARG A 114 -8.68 16.95 -0.83
C ARG A 114 -9.25 18.03 -1.75
N ALA A 115 -9.68 17.67 -2.96
CA ALA A 115 -10.36 18.60 -3.87
C ALA A 115 -11.42 17.90 -4.74
N SER A 116 -12.48 17.38 -4.12
CA SER A 116 -13.79 17.24 -4.76
C SER A 116 -14.90 17.32 -3.70
N PRO A 117 -15.32 18.51 -3.25
CA PRO A 117 -16.67 18.66 -2.73
C PRO A 117 -17.63 18.65 -3.92
N GLY A 118 -18.54 17.69 -3.93
CA GLY A 118 -19.58 17.56 -4.94
C GLY A 118 -20.29 18.89 -5.20
N ALA A 119 -20.37 19.24 -6.48
CA ALA A 119 -21.24 20.29 -6.98
C ALA A 119 -22.69 19.91 -6.66
N ARG A 120 -23.20 20.38 -5.52
CA ARG A 120 -24.64 20.56 -5.31
C ARG A 120 -25.02 21.89 -5.95
N SER A 121 -26.07 21.83 -6.74
CA SER A 121 -26.72 22.89 -7.51
C SER A 121 -27.05 24.14 -6.69
N THR A 122 -26.98 25.29 -7.36
CA THR A 122 -27.29 26.64 -6.88
C THR A 122 -28.75 26.83 -6.45
N PRO A 123 -29.02 27.92 -5.72
CA PRO A 123 -30.03 28.84 -6.22
C PRO A 123 -29.45 30.23 -6.50
N SER A 124 -29.91 30.77 -7.62
CA SER A 124 -29.66 32.09 -8.19
C SER A 124 -29.98 33.23 -7.20
N ALA A 125 -29.04 34.16 -7.03
CA ALA A 125 -29.30 35.46 -6.41
C ALA A 125 -29.33 36.53 -7.51
N ALA A 126 -30.46 37.24 -7.57
CA ALA A 126 -30.78 38.31 -8.52
C ALA A 126 -29.79 39.51 -8.43
N PRO A 127 -29.62 40.30 -9.51
CA PRO A 127 -28.79 41.49 -9.47
C PRO A 127 -29.46 42.62 -8.66
N PRO A 128 -28.69 43.43 -7.91
CA PRO A 128 -29.25 44.62 -7.28
C PRO A 128 -29.51 45.72 -8.33
N ALA A 129 -30.68 46.34 -8.21
CA ALA A 129 -31.16 47.45 -9.02
C ALA A 129 -30.34 48.73 -8.79
N ALA A 130 -30.18 49.51 -9.87
CA ALA A 130 -29.70 50.88 -9.84
C ALA A 130 -30.65 51.79 -9.04
N GLY A 131 -30.11 52.67 -8.21
CA GLY A 131 -30.88 53.68 -7.48
C GLY A 131 -30.00 54.84 -7.04
N SER A 132 -30.29 56.02 -7.58
CA SER A 132 -29.65 57.31 -7.30
C SER A 132 -30.07 57.90 -5.94
N LYS A 133 -29.23 58.79 -5.40
CA LYS A 133 -29.53 60.04 -4.64
C LYS A 133 -28.17 60.66 -4.27
N ALA A 134 -27.77 61.79 -4.86
CA ALA A 134 -28.20 63.17 -4.57
C ALA A 134 -27.79 63.64 -3.17
N ALA A 135 -26.70 64.41 -3.11
CA ALA A 135 -26.46 65.53 -2.20
C ALA A 135 -25.44 66.46 -2.88
#